data_AF-A0A924Q1B0-F1
#
_entry.id   AF-A0A924Q1B0-F1
#
_cell.length_a   1.000
_cell.length_b   1.000
_cell.length_c   1.000
_cell.angle_alpha   90.00
_cell.angle_beta   90.00
_cell.angle_gamma   90.00
#
_symmetry.space_group_name_H-M   'P 1'
#
loop_
_entity.id
_entity.type
_entity.pdbx_description
1 polymer ?
#
loop_
_entity_poly.entity_id
_entity_poly.type
_entity_poly.pdbx_seq_one_letter_code
_entity_poly.pdbx_strand_id
1 'polypeptide(L)'
;MPGSISQEIIEKKTRIATASGVALSLLAALVLWIGLGWMIEFYVAQTAVDHFQTAVLYGDRASACRYAGIAAEAYEMALVRRDYEKWRSVTSNVCRH
;
A
#
# COMPACT_ATOMS: atom_id res chain seq x y z
N MET A 1 -29.78 -50.02 -6.08
CA MET A 1 -28.47 -49.48 -6.48
C MET A 1 -28.25 -48.14 -5.75
N PRO A 2 -27.63 -48.14 -4.56
CA PRO A 2 -27.40 -46.92 -3.76
C PRO A 2 -26.01 -46.27 -3.98
N GLY A 3 -25.10 -46.95 -4.70
CA GLY A 3 -23.70 -46.53 -4.81
C GLY A 3 -23.43 -45.33 -5.74
N SER A 4 -24.30 -45.05 -6.72
CA SER A 4 -24.09 -43.95 -7.69
C SER A 4 -24.43 -42.57 -7.12
N ILE A 5 -25.50 -42.48 -6.33
CA ILE A 5 -25.97 -41.21 -5.72
C ILE A 5 -24.92 -40.67 -4.74
N SER A 6 -24.26 -41.54 -3.98
CA SER A 6 -23.20 -41.15 -3.06
C SER A 6 -21.96 -40.59 -3.77
N GLN A 7 -21.60 -41.11 -4.96
CA GLN A 7 -20.44 -40.62 -5.70
C GLN A 7 -20.67 -39.23 -6.33
N GLU A 8 -21.85 -38.97 -6.90
CA GLU A 8 -22.18 -37.64 -7.43
C GLU A 8 -22.18 -36.55 -6.35
N ILE A 9 -22.66 -36.87 -5.15
CA ILE A 9 -22.69 -35.92 -4.03
C ILE A 9 -21.26 -35.62 -3.55
N ILE A 10 -20.40 -36.64 -3.47
CA ILE A 10 -18.99 -36.47 -3.10
C ILE A 10 -18.28 -35.60 -4.13
N GLU A 11 -18.47 -35.87 -5.43
CA GLU A 11 -17.84 -35.12 -6.51
C GLU A 11 -18.29 -33.65 -6.56
N LYS A 12 -19.59 -33.37 -6.33
CA LYS A 12 -20.08 -31.99 -6.18
C LYS A 12 -19.45 -31.29 -4.98
N LYS A 13 -19.33 -31.97 -3.83
CA LYS A 13 -18.72 -31.39 -2.63
C LYS A 13 -17.24 -31.09 -2.83
N THR A 14 -16.48 -31.97 -3.49
CA THR A 14 -15.07 -31.69 -3.82
C THR A 14 -14.93 -30.54 -4.80
N ARG A 15 -15.78 -30.44 -5.83
CA ARG A 15 -15.78 -29.29 -6.76
C ARG A 15 -16.10 -27.96 -6.06
N ILE A 16 -17.03 -27.96 -5.10
CA ILE A 16 -17.34 -26.75 -4.31
C ILE A 16 -16.17 -26.39 -3.40
N ALA A 17 -15.54 -27.37 -2.75
CA ALA A 17 -14.40 -27.15 -1.87
C ALA A 17 -13.16 -26.64 -2.62
N THR A 18 -12.90 -27.12 -3.84
CA THR A 18 -11.80 -26.59 -4.67
C THR A 18 -12.11 -25.19 -5.16
N ALA A 19 -13.35 -24.91 -5.60
CA ALA A 19 -13.76 -23.57 -6.02
C ALA A 19 -13.63 -22.54 -4.88
N SER A 20 -14.06 -22.89 -3.67
CA SER A 20 -13.92 -22.02 -2.50
C SER A 20 -12.47 -21.83 -2.08
N GLY A 21 -11.65 -22.89 -2.15
CA GLY A 21 -10.21 -22.82 -1.91
C GLY A 21 -9.51 -21.84 -2.87
N VAL A 22 -9.79 -21.94 -4.18
CA VAL A 22 -9.22 -21.02 -5.19
C VAL A 22 -9.68 -19.58 -4.95
N ALA A 23 -10.95 -19.37 -4.63
CA ALA A 23 -11.47 -18.03 -4.34
C ALA A 23 -10.78 -17.39 -3.13
N LEU A 24 -10.57 -18.14 -2.05
CA LEU A 24 -9.84 -17.68 -0.87
C LEU A 24 -8.37 -17.38 -1.17
N SER A 25 -7.69 -18.22 -1.97
CA SER A 25 -6.31 -17.97 -2.38
C SER A 25 -6.16 -16.69 -3.20
N LEU A 26 -7.10 -16.43 -4.12
CA LEU A 26 -7.11 -15.20 -4.92
C LEU A 26 -7.34 -13.95 -4.04
N LEU A 27 -8.27 -14.04 -3.09
CA LEU A 27 -8.51 -12.95 -2.12
C LEU A 27 -7.27 -12.69 -1.27
N ALA A 28 -6.59 -13.73 -0.77
CA ALA A 28 -5.36 -13.59 -0.01
C ALA A 28 -4.25 -12.94 -0.85
N ALA A 29 -4.09 -13.35 -2.12
CA ALA A 29 -3.12 -12.73 -3.03
C ALA A 29 -3.41 -11.24 -3.26
N LEU A 30 -4.68 -10.86 -3.42
CA LEU A 30 -5.08 -9.46 -3.57
C LEU A 30 -4.75 -8.63 -2.32
N VAL A 31 -5.08 -9.14 -1.14
CA VAL A 31 -4.78 -8.47 0.13
C VAL A 31 -3.27 -8.29 0.32
N LEU A 32 -2.48 -9.33 0.02
CA LEU A 32 -1.02 -9.24 0.07
C LEU A 32 -0.49 -8.21 -0.92
N TRP A 33 -1.02 -8.17 -2.15
CA TRP A 33 -0.62 -7.19 -3.16
C TRP A 33 -0.89 -5.75 -2.73
N ILE A 34 -2.10 -5.49 -2.19
CA ILE A 34 -2.47 -4.17 -1.66
C ILE A 34 -1.58 -3.78 -0.48
N GLY A 35 -1.38 -4.69 0.48
CA GLY A 35 -0.54 -4.45 1.64
C GLY A 35 0.92 -4.20 1.27
N LEU A 36 1.45 -4.91 0.26
CA LEU A 36 2.80 -4.67 -0.25
C LEU A 36 2.91 -3.28 -0.90
N GLY A 37 1.90 -2.87 -1.67
CA GLY A 37 1.83 -1.53 -2.24
C GLY A 37 1.91 -0.44 -1.18
N TRP A 38 1.12 -0.57 -0.11
CA TRP A 38 1.17 0.40 1.01
C TRP A 38 2.52 0.43 1.71
N MET A 39 3.18 -0.72 1.88
CA MET A 39 4.52 -0.76 2.47
C MET A 39 5.56 -0.05 1.59
N ILE A 40 5.47 -0.19 0.26
CA ILE A 40 6.35 0.50 -0.67
C ILE A 40 6.16 2.02 -0.56
N GLU A 41 4.91 2.50 -0.59
CA GLU A 41 4.61 3.93 -0.45
C GLU A 41 5.08 4.49 0.89
N PHE A 42 4.90 3.74 1.99
CA PHE A 42 5.42 4.14 3.29
C PHE A 42 6.95 4.24 3.29
N TYR A 43 7.65 3.30 2.65
CA TYR A 43 9.11 3.34 2.53
C TYR A 43 9.59 4.53 1.70
N VAL A 44 8.91 4.84 0.60
CA VAL A 44 9.19 6.04 -0.22
C VAL A 44 8.99 7.30 0.62
N ALA A 45 7.91 7.38 1.40
CA ALA A 45 7.64 8.51 2.26
C ALA A 45 8.77 8.73 3.28
N GLN A 46 9.20 7.68 3.98
CA GLN A 46 10.31 7.75 4.94
C GLN A 46 11.63 8.17 4.27
N THR A 47 11.95 7.60 3.12
CA THR A 47 13.17 7.96 2.37
C THR A 47 13.14 9.42 1.93
N ALA A 48 11.97 9.93 1.52
CA ALA A 48 11.79 11.35 1.19
C ALA A 48 11.94 12.25 2.43
N VAL A 49 11.48 11.81 3.62
CA VAL A 49 11.73 12.52 4.89
C VAL A 49 13.22 12.65 5.18
N ASP A 50 14.00 11.58 5.00
CA ASP A 50 15.45 11.59 5.27
C ASP A 50 16.18 12.53 4.30
N HIS A 51 15.82 12.50 3.02
CA HIS A 51 16.37 13.43 2.03
C HIS A 51 15.95 14.87 2.29
N PHE A 52 14.72 15.10 2.76
CA PHE A 52 14.27 16.42 3.20
C PHE A 52 15.15 16.97 4.33
N GLN A 53 15.38 16.18 5.38
CA GLN A 53 16.23 16.60 6.51
C GLN A 53 17.65 16.93 6.05
N THR A 54 18.19 16.11 5.17
CA THR A 54 19.50 16.32 4.56
C THR A 54 19.54 17.63 3.77
N ALA A 55 18.54 17.88 2.91
CA ALA A 55 18.44 19.11 2.13
C ALA A 55 18.32 20.36 3.01
N VAL A 56 17.56 20.28 4.11
CA VAL A 56 17.46 21.36 5.10
C VAL A 56 18.81 21.62 5.78
N LEU A 57 19.55 20.57 6.14
CA LEU A 57 20.87 20.69 6.78
C LEU A 57 21.89 21.40 5.89
N TYR A 58 21.88 21.11 4.59
CA TYR A 58 22.77 21.74 3.61
C TYR A 58 22.25 23.08 3.06
N GLY A 59 21.06 23.53 3.48
CA GLY A 59 20.44 24.77 2.99
C GLY A 59 19.96 24.69 1.54
N ASP A 60 19.79 23.49 0.97
CA ASP A 60 19.24 23.30 -0.36
C ASP A 60 17.70 23.31 -0.32
N ARG A 61 17.16 24.51 -0.49
CA ARG A 61 15.71 24.74 -0.43
C ARG A 61 14.94 24.07 -1.57
N ALA A 62 15.53 24.00 -2.77
CA ALA A 62 14.86 23.41 -3.93
C ALA A 62 14.67 21.90 -3.72
N SER A 63 15.72 21.22 -3.25
CA SER A 63 15.64 19.81 -2.87
C SER A 63 14.69 19.60 -1.70
N ALA A 64 14.74 20.45 -0.65
CA ALA A 64 13.82 20.34 0.48
C ALA A 64 12.34 20.47 0.05
N CYS A 65 12.01 21.43 -0.82
CA CYS A 65 10.66 21.57 -1.37
C CYS A 65 10.23 20.31 -2.14
N ARG A 66 11.10 19.79 -3.01
CA ARG A 66 10.84 18.57 -3.78
C ARG A 66 10.57 17.37 -2.89
N TYR A 67 11.44 17.12 -1.91
CA TYR A 67 11.31 15.96 -1.02
C TYR A 67 10.12 16.07 -0.06
N ALA A 68 9.76 17.28 0.38
CA ALA A 68 8.53 17.50 1.15
C ALA A 68 7.28 17.16 0.34
N GLY A 69 7.25 17.52 -0.96
CA GLY A 69 6.18 17.14 -1.88
C GLY A 69 6.06 15.62 -2.06
N ILE A 70 7.19 14.95 -2.34
CA ILE A 70 7.24 13.49 -2.49
C ILE A 70 6.78 12.78 -1.21
N ALA A 71 7.20 13.26 -0.03
CA ALA A 71 6.75 12.69 1.24
C ALA A 71 5.23 12.83 1.42
N ALA A 72 4.66 14.00 1.08
CA ALA A 72 3.21 14.20 1.15
C ALA A 72 2.46 13.24 0.22
N GLU A 73 2.84 13.17 -1.06
CA GLU A 73 2.18 12.28 -2.03
C GLU A 73 2.27 10.81 -1.61
N ALA A 74 3.43 10.36 -1.14
CA ALA A 74 3.63 8.99 -0.68
C ALA A 74 2.77 8.66 0.56
N TYR A 75 2.62 9.59 1.52
CA TYR A 75 1.70 9.40 2.66
C TYR A 75 0.22 9.42 2.25
N GLU A 76 -0.13 10.15 1.20
CA GLU A 76 -1.47 10.11 0.61
C GLU A 76 -1.77 8.72 0.03
N MET A 77 -0.83 8.17 -0.75
CA MET A 77 -0.94 6.83 -1.35
C MET A 77 -0.90 5.70 -0.32
N ALA A 78 -0.14 5.87 0.76
CA ALA A 78 -0.11 4.95 1.90
C ALA A 78 -1.34 5.09 2.83
N LEU A 79 -2.30 5.97 2.53
CA LEU A 79 -3.50 6.25 3.32
C LEU A 79 -3.23 6.73 4.76
N VAL A 80 -2.07 7.36 5.00
CA VAL A 80 -1.67 7.88 6.32
C VAL A 80 -2.02 9.36 6.42
N ARG A 81 -3.31 9.64 6.63
CA ARG A 81 -3.88 11.01 6.54
C ARG A 81 -3.22 12.04 7.45
N ARG A 82 -2.82 11.63 8.67
CA ARG A 82 -2.15 12.52 9.64
C ARG A 82 -0.81 13.03 9.10
N ASP A 83 0.01 12.14 8.57
CA ASP A 83 1.32 12.50 8.04
C ASP A 83 1.21 13.22 6.70
N TYR A 84 0.22 12.87 5.88
CA TYR A 84 -0.13 13.64 4.69
C TYR A 84 -0.40 15.12 5.00
N GLU A 85 -1.32 15.42 5.92
CA GLU A 85 -1.68 16.80 6.25
C GLU A 85 -0.48 17.58 6.82
N LYS A 86 0.34 16.91 7.64
CA LYS A 86 1.59 17.45 8.16
C LYS A 86 2.56 17.81 7.02
N TRP A 87 2.86 16.87 6.13
CA TRP A 87 3.82 17.08 5.05
C TRP A 87 3.30 18.06 4.00
N ARG A 88 2.00 18.08 3.73
CA ARG A 88 1.36 19.11 2.89
C ARG A 88 1.58 20.52 3.44
N SER A 89 1.46 20.70 4.76
CA SER A 89 1.76 21.97 5.43
C SER A 89 3.25 22.33 5.32
N VAL A 90 4.14 21.37 5.57
CA VAL A 90 5.60 21.54 5.40
C VAL A 90 5.95 21.98 3.99
N THR A 91 5.42 21.30 2.96
CA THR A 91 5.62 21.65 1.55
C THR A 91 5.17 23.08 1.28
N SER A 92 3.97 23.48 1.73
CA SER A 92 3.48 24.85 1.54
C SER A 92 4.39 25.91 2.20
N ASN A 93 5.04 25.59 3.32
CA ASN A 93 5.92 26.52 4.02
C ASN A 93 7.31 26.58 3.37
N VAL A 94 7.88 25.42 3.03
CA VAL A 94 9.22 25.31 2.46
C VAL A 94 9.25 25.82 1.03
N CYS A 95 8.21 25.56 0.24
CA CYS A 95 8.11 25.98 -1.16
C CYS A 95 7.60 27.42 -1.35
N ARG A 96 7.15 28.12 -0.30
CA ARG A 96 6.80 29.55 -0.39
C ARG A 96 8.04 30.42 -0.29
N HIS A 97 8.34 31.15 -1.37
CA HIS A 97 9.50 32.04 -1.63
C HIS A 97 10.69 31.35 -2.29
#